data_AF-A0A7V9HJY5-F1
#
_entry.id   AF-A0A7V9HJY5-F1
#
_cell.length_a   1.000
_cell.length_b   1.000
_cell.length_c   1.000
_cell.angle_alpha   90.00
_cell.angle_beta   90.00
_cell.angle_gamma   90.00
#
_symmetry.space_group_name_H-M   'P 1'
#
loop_
_entity.id
_entity.type
_entity.pdbx_description
1 polymer ?
#
loop_
_entity_poly.entity_id
_entity_poly.type
_entity_poly.pdbx_seq_one_letter_code
_entity_poly.pdbx_strand_id
1 'polypeptide(L)'
;MSSQAKGRIPPPNATDEMLRSWDALSGWSTLETAREKASLARSARWIVRYDIPVGSGVEFEPSIEPGHYDIRGDIEELQQCLAMDFKEEVQRRRPE
;
A
#
# COMPACT_ATOMS: atom_id res chain seq x y z
N MET A 1 0.25 3.79 -24.47
CA MET A 1 -0.31 3.51 -23.12
C MET A 1 0.56 4.19 -22.08
N SER A 2 -0.01 5.00 -21.19
CA SER A 2 0.77 5.74 -20.18
C SER A 2 1.39 4.78 -19.14
N SER A 3 2.49 5.20 -18.53
CA SER A 3 3.21 4.45 -17.49
C SER A 3 2.36 4.10 -16.26
N GLN A 4 1.28 4.84 -15.98
CA GLN A 4 0.33 4.53 -14.91
C GLN A 4 -0.52 3.28 -15.18
N ALA A 5 -0.81 2.96 -16.44
CA ALA A 5 -1.60 1.77 -16.79
C ALA A 5 -0.81 0.46 -16.63
N LYS A 6 0.52 0.51 -16.71
CA LYS A 6 1.38 -0.68 -16.61
C LYS A 6 1.44 -1.30 -15.22
N GLY A 7 1.17 -0.52 -14.16
CA GLY A 7 1.06 -1.03 -12.79
C GLY A 7 -0.28 -1.70 -12.47
N ARG A 8 -1.25 -1.64 -13.38
CA ARG A 8 -2.62 -2.16 -13.18
C ARG A 8 -2.87 -3.52 -13.82
N ILE A 9 -1.90 -4.09 -14.53
CA ILE A 9 -2.04 -5.41 -15.14
C ILE A 9 -1.45 -6.45 -14.17
N PRO A 10 -2.28 -7.30 -13.54
CA PRO A 10 -1.78 -8.33 -12.65
C PRO A 10 -0.92 -9.36 -13.40
N PRO A 11 -0.01 -10.06 -12.71
CA PRO A 11 0.78 -11.13 -13.32
C PRO A 11 -0.14 -12.23 -13.87
N PRO A 12 0.21 -12.85 -15.01
CA PRO A 12 -0.65 -13.84 -15.66
C PRO A 12 -0.89 -15.10 -14.80
N ASN A 13 -0.05 -15.35 -13.81
CA ASN A 13 -0.15 -16.47 -12.87
C ASN A 13 -0.44 -16.01 -11.44
N ALA A 14 -1.03 -14.81 -11.27
CA ALA A 14 -1.44 -14.33 -9.96
C ALA A 14 -2.54 -15.25 -9.38
N THR A 15 -2.40 -15.65 -8.12
CA THR A 15 -3.48 -16.33 -7.39
C THR A 15 -4.63 -15.34 -7.14
N ASP A 16 -5.83 -15.84 -6.82
CA ASP A 16 -6.97 -14.97 -6.48
C ASP A 16 -6.65 -14.01 -5.32
N GLU A 17 -5.81 -14.47 -4.39
CA GLU A 17 -5.35 -13.66 -3.26
C GLU A 17 -4.39 -12.54 -3.70
N MET A 18 -3.44 -12.85 -4.60
CA MET A 18 -2.58 -11.83 -5.20
C MET A 18 -3.37 -10.84 -6.04
N LEU A 19 -4.42 -11.29 -6.73
CA LEU A 19 -5.31 -10.43 -7.51
C LEU A 19 -6.10 -9.50 -6.60
N ARG A 20 -6.57 -9.97 -5.44
CA ARG A 20 -7.20 -9.12 -4.43
C ARG A 20 -6.23 -8.03 -3.97
N SER A 21 -5.00 -8.37 -3.60
CA SER A 21 -4.05 -7.38 -3.12
C SER A 21 -3.46 -6.47 -4.21
N TRP A 22 -3.68 -6.79 -5.49
CA TRP A 22 -3.06 -6.08 -6.61
C TRP A 22 -3.51 -4.62 -6.75
N ASP A 23 -4.76 -4.33 -6.39
CA ASP A 23 -5.36 -2.99 -6.51
C ASP A 23 -5.50 -2.25 -5.17
N ALA A 24 -5.07 -2.86 -4.08
CA ALA A 24 -5.13 -2.28 -2.73
C ALA A 24 -3.93 -1.40 -2.41
N LEU A 25 -4.11 -0.49 -1.45
CA LEU A 25 -2.99 0.17 -0.79
C LEU A 25 -2.37 -0.79 0.23
N SER A 26 -1.06 -1.00 0.15
CA SER A 26 -0.35 -1.83 1.14
C SER A 26 -0.14 -1.06 2.45
N GLY A 27 -0.77 -1.54 3.53
CA GLY A 27 -0.59 -1.05 4.89
C GLY A 27 0.23 -2.03 5.74
N TRP A 28 0.94 -1.52 6.75
CA TRP A 28 1.75 -2.36 7.65
C TRP A 28 1.46 -2.01 9.10
N SER A 29 1.45 -3.03 9.98
CA SER A 29 1.19 -2.89 11.41
C SER A 29 2.19 -1.98 12.13
N THR A 30 3.40 -1.84 11.59
CA THR A 30 4.44 -0.98 12.16
C THR A 30 5.14 -0.16 11.08
N LEU A 31 5.67 0.99 11.48
CA LEU A 31 6.48 1.83 10.59
C LEU A 31 7.79 1.15 10.19
N GLU A 32 8.35 0.29 11.05
CA GLU A 32 9.58 -0.43 10.76
C GLU A 32 9.40 -1.43 9.60
N THR A 33 8.34 -2.23 9.63
CA THR A 33 8.04 -3.17 8.55
C THR A 33 7.63 -2.43 7.27
N ALA A 34 6.89 -1.31 7.39
CA ALA A 34 6.61 -0.44 6.25
C ALA A 34 7.90 0.04 5.56
N ARG A 35 8.89 0.50 6.34
CA ARG A 35 10.19 0.95 5.83
C ARG A 35 10.96 -0.18 5.18
N GLU A 36 11.05 -1.32 5.83
CA GLU A 36 11.74 -2.50 5.29
C GLU A 36 11.17 -2.89 3.93
N LYS A 37 9.84 -3.05 3.85
CA LYS A 37 9.14 -3.51 2.65
C LYS A 37 9.18 -2.47 1.54
N ALA A 38 8.98 -1.19 1.88
CA ALA A 38 9.11 -0.11 0.91
C ALA A 38 10.54 0.00 0.34
N SER A 39 11.57 -0.26 1.14
CA SER A 39 12.97 -0.22 0.67
C SER A 39 13.28 -1.29 -0.39
N LEU A 40 12.53 -2.40 -0.39
CA LEU A 40 12.63 -3.51 -1.35
C LEU A 40 11.73 -3.32 -2.57
N ALA A 41 10.61 -2.61 -2.43
CA ALA A 41 9.64 -2.37 -3.49
C ALA A 41 10.12 -1.25 -4.45
N ARG A 42 10.52 -1.62 -5.67
CA ARG A 42 11.05 -0.66 -6.67
C ARG A 42 10.07 0.46 -7.05
N SER A 43 8.77 0.19 -6.92
CA SER A 43 7.68 1.14 -7.20
C SER A 43 7.35 2.05 -6.02
N ALA A 44 7.75 1.70 -4.79
CA ALA A 44 7.49 2.51 -3.62
C ALA A 44 8.34 3.79 -3.65
N ARG A 45 7.70 4.91 -3.31
CA ARG A 45 8.34 6.24 -3.25
C ARG A 45 8.09 6.93 -1.92
N TRP A 46 6.91 6.75 -1.35
CA TRP A 46 6.49 7.40 -0.13
C TRP A 46 5.92 6.37 0.85
N ILE A 47 6.19 6.59 2.13
CA ILE A 47 5.46 5.99 3.25
C ILE A 47 4.61 7.10 3.84
N VAL A 48 3.32 6.84 4.00
CA VAL A 48 2.33 7.78 4.54
C VAL A 48 1.50 7.10 5.62
N ARG A 49 0.82 7.88 6.45
CA ARG A 49 -0.08 7.37 7.49
C ARG A 49 -1.53 7.66 7.07
N TYR A 50 -2.38 6.66 7.24
CA TYR A 50 -3.83 6.81 7.11
C TYR A 50 -4.45 6.69 8.51
N ASP A 51 -5.15 7.73 8.93
CA ASP A 51 -5.89 7.76 10.19
C ASP A 51 -7.36 7.41 9.87
N ILE A 52 -7.63 6.11 9.78
CA ILE A 52 -8.94 5.59 9.34
C ILE A 52 -9.94 5.64 10.52
N PRO A 53 -11.02 6.46 10.44
CA PRO A 53 -11.98 6.54 11.52
C PRO A 53 -12.90 5.33 11.54
N VAL A 54 -13.33 4.94 12.76
CA VAL A 54 -14.31 3.86 12.94
C VAL A 54 -15.61 4.24 12.25
N GLY A 55 -16.11 3.34 11.39
CA GLY A 55 -17.34 3.54 10.62
C GLY A 55 -17.18 4.29 9.30
N SER A 56 -15.94 4.56 8.85
CA SER A 56 -15.69 4.99 7.48
C SER A 56 -16.00 3.87 6.47
N GLY A 57 -16.16 4.22 5.18
CA GLY A 57 -16.23 3.25 4.09
C GLY A 57 -14.89 2.65 3.69
N VAL A 58 -13.79 3.02 4.37
CA VAL A 58 -12.47 2.43 4.15
C VAL A 58 -12.37 1.10 4.88
N GLU A 59 -12.13 0.04 4.11
CA GLU A 59 -11.89 -1.31 4.58
C GLU A 59 -10.38 -1.53 4.75
N PHE A 60 -9.98 -2.21 5.84
CA PHE A 60 -8.62 -2.68 6.03
C PHE A 60 -8.66 -4.15 6.45
N GLU A 61 -8.05 -5.03 5.65
CA GLU A 61 -8.09 -6.48 5.85
C GLU A 61 -6.68 -7.05 5.97
N PRO A 62 -6.43 -8.01 6.87
CA PRO A 62 -5.18 -8.74 6.88
C PRO A 62 -4.91 -9.41 5.52
N SER A 63 -3.69 -9.25 5.01
CA SER A 63 -3.24 -9.87 3.76
C SER A 63 -2.35 -11.09 4.03
N ILE A 64 -1.69 -11.61 3.00
CA ILE A 64 -0.90 -12.86 3.01
C ILE A 64 0.23 -12.80 4.05
N GLU A 65 0.89 -11.65 4.17
CA GLU A 65 2.05 -11.49 5.05
C GLU A 65 1.62 -11.05 6.46
N PRO A 66 2.17 -11.65 7.54
CA PRO A 66 1.86 -11.22 8.90
C PRO A 66 2.14 -9.73 9.11
N GLY A 67 1.10 -8.99 9.51
CA GLY A 67 1.17 -7.54 9.71
C GLY A 67 1.07 -6.71 8.43
N HIS A 68 0.86 -7.32 7.27
CA HIS A 68 0.46 -6.65 6.03
C HIS A 68 -1.06 -6.57 5.97
N TYR A 69 -1.57 -5.42 5.55
CA TYR A 69 -2.97 -5.16 5.35
C TYR A 69 -3.21 -4.63 3.94
N ASP A 70 -4.33 -5.03 3.36
CA ASP A 70 -4.88 -4.40 2.17
C ASP A 70 -5.87 -3.33 2.61
N ILE A 71 -5.61 -2.07 2.25
CA ILE A 71 -6.49 -0.94 2.51
C ILE A 71 -7.23 -0.60 1.21
N ARG A 72 -8.56 -0.57 1.27
CA ARG A 72 -9.45 -0.25 0.14
C ARG A 72 -10.50 0.77 0.57
N GLY A 73 -10.98 1.55 -0.39
CA GLY A 73 -12.01 2.55 -0.16
C GLY A 73 -12.19 3.42 -1.40
N ASP A 74 -13.19 4.28 -1.37
CA ASP A 74 -13.31 5.32 -2.39
C ASP A 74 -12.11 6.28 -2.32
N ILE A 75 -11.69 6.81 -3.47
CA ILE A 75 -10.51 7.68 -3.55
C ILE A 75 -10.68 8.95 -2.70
N GLU A 76 -11.89 9.50 -2.62
CA GLU A 76 -12.17 10.70 -1.83
C GLU A 76 -12.11 10.39 -0.33
N GLU A 77 -12.65 9.25 0.10
CA GLU A 77 -12.58 8.81 1.50
C GLU A 77 -11.14 8.50 1.93
N LEU A 78 -10.38 7.80 1.08
CA LEU A 78 -8.97 7.55 1.31
C LEU A 78 -8.20 8.87 1.45
N GLN A 79 -8.46 9.86 0.59
CA GLN A 79 -7.82 11.17 0.70
C GLN A 79 -8.15 11.89 2.01
N GLN A 80 -9.38 11.79 2.49
CA GLN A 80 -9.79 12.39 3.78
C GLN A 80 -9.10 11.72 4.98
N CYS A 81 -8.78 10.43 4.87
CA CYS A 81 -8.08 9.68 5.90
C CYS A 81 -6.56 9.90 5.89
N LEU A 82 -6.00 10.56 4.85
CA LEU A 82 -4.56 10.75 4.73
C LEU A 82 -4.06 11.76 5.78
N ALA A 83 -3.16 11.30 6.66
CA ALA A 83 -2.56 12.14 7.67
C ALA A 83 -1.55 13.13 7.04
N MET A 84 -1.82 14.43 7.16
CA MET A 84 -1.02 15.47 6.52
C MET A 84 0.31 15.78 7.24
N ASP A 85 0.44 15.32 8.49
CA ASP A 85 1.60 15.53 9.36
C ASP A 85 2.68 14.46 9.19
N PHE A 86 2.41 13.37 8.46
CA PHE A 86 3.35 12.27 8.29
C PHE A 86 3.54 11.87 6.82
N LYS A 87 4.75 12.08 6.31
CA LYS A 87 5.24 11.49 5.06
C LYS A 87 6.73 11.26 5.14
N GLU A 88 7.19 10.14 4.60
CA GLU A 88 8.60 9.78 4.54
C GLU A 88 8.96 9.32 3.13
N GLU A 89 10.03 9.88 2.56
CA GLU A 89 10.56 9.39 1.27
C GLU A 89 11.32 8.08 1.50
N VAL A 90 11.01 7.08 0.68
CA VAL A 90 11.59 5.74 0.82
C VAL A 90 13.10 5.78 0.58
N GLN A 91 13.86 5.41 1.61
CA GLN A 91 15.31 5.21 1.51
C GLN A 91 15.58 3.83 0.89
N ARG A 92 15.92 3.82 -0.40
CA ARG A 92 16.23 2.58 -1.12
C ARG A 92 17.53 1.99 -0.61
N ARG A 93 17.53 0.69 -0.28
CA ARG A 93 18.78 -0.05 -0.17
C ARG A 93 19.40 -0.11 -1.57
N ARG A 94 20.66 0.33 -1.70
CA ARG A 94 21.41 0.07 -2.93
C ARG A 94 21.58 -1.45 -3.02
N PRO A 95 21.26 -2.09 -4.15
CA PRO A 95 21.66 -3.47 -4.34
C PRO A 95 23.18 -3.53 -4.30
N GLU A 96 23.72 -4.42 -3.45
CA GLU A 96 25.13 -4.83 -3.51
C GLU A 96 25.40 -5.64 -4.79
#